data_AF-A0A4Y9ZJC6-F1
#
_entry.id   AF-A0A4Y9ZJC6-F1
#
_cell.length_a   1.000
_cell.length_b   1.000
_cell.length_c   1.000
_cell.angle_alpha   90.00
_cell.angle_beta   90.00
_cell.angle_gamma   90.00
#
_symmetry.space_group_name_H-M   'P 1'
#
loop_
_entity.id
_entity.type
_entity.pdbx_description
1 polymer ?
#
loop_
_entity_poly.entity_id
_entity_poly.type
_entity_poly.pdbx_seq_one_letter_code
_entity_poly.pdbx_strand_id
1 'polypeptide(L)' 'MAARPTVSIYSTSGGASTSLPLPAVLTAPIRLDVVQQVHKSIAKNKRQAYSVSEKAGH' A
#
# COMPACT_ATOMS: atom_id res chain seq x y z
N MET A 1 -3.01 -23.66 -9.97
CA MET A 1 -3.11 -22.42 -10.78
C MET A 1 -4.59 -22.10 -10.90
N ALA A 2 -5.13 -21.25 -10.03
CA ALA A 2 -6.56 -20.90 -10.04
C ALA A 2 -6.82 -19.91 -11.19
N ALA A 3 -7.88 -20.13 -11.97
CA ALA A 3 -8.27 -19.26 -13.08
C ALA A 3 -8.50 -17.83 -12.56
N ARG A 4 -7.86 -16.83 -13.18
CA ARG A 4 -8.10 -15.42 -12.86
C ARG A 4 -9.48 -15.05 -13.42
N PRO A 5 -10.44 -14.62 -12.58
CA PRO A 5 -11.75 -14.21 -13.08
C PRO A 5 -11.62 -12.97 -13.98
N THR A 6 -12.60 -12.74 -14.85
CA THR A 6 -12.70 -11.51 -15.63
C THR A 6 -13.45 -10.44 -14.84
N VAL A 7 -13.04 -9.18 -14.98
CA VAL A 7 -13.66 -8.00 -14.37
C VAL A 7 -14.31 -7.14 -15.45
N SER A 8 -15.47 -6.56 -15.16
CA SER A 8 -16.18 -5.62 -16.03
C SER A 8 -15.66 -4.20 -15.85
N ILE A 9 -15.44 -3.51 -16.98
CA ILE A 9 -15.12 -2.10 -17.02
C ILE A 9 -16.42 -1.33 -17.24
N TYR A 10 -16.71 -0.39 -16.35
CA TYR A 10 -17.88 0.47 -16.46
C TYR A 10 -17.52 1.77 -17.19
N SER A 11 -18.42 2.20 -18.09
CA SER A 11 -18.36 3.53 -18.71
C SER A 11 -18.79 4.61 -17.72
N THR A 12 -18.45 5.86 -18.00
CA THR A 12 -18.88 7.04 -17.22
C THR A 12 -20.39 7.19 -17.15
N SER A 13 -21.12 6.63 -18.11
CA SER A 13 -22.59 6.58 -18.15
C SER A 13 -23.20 5.46 -17.28
N GLY A 14 -22.37 4.68 -16.58
CA GLY A 14 -22.81 3.64 -15.63
C GLY A 14 -23.12 2.27 -16.26
N GLY A 15 -22.93 2.10 -17.56
CA GLY A 15 -23.08 0.81 -18.25
C GLY A 15 -21.78 -0.01 -18.26
N ALA A 16 -21.88 -1.34 -18.34
CA ALA A 16 -20.72 -2.19 -18.60
C ALA A 16 -20.28 -2.03 -20.06
N SER A 17 -19.00 -1.69 -20.31
CA SER A 17 -18.49 -1.45 -21.66
C SER A 17 -17.63 -2.59 -22.20
N THR A 18 -16.70 -3.12 -21.39
CA THR A 18 -15.78 -4.18 -21.81
C THR A 18 -15.34 -5.02 -20.61
N SER A 19 -14.57 -6.07 -20.82
CA SER A 19 -14.05 -6.92 -19.74
C SER A 19 -12.57 -7.23 -19.92
N LEU A 20 -11.85 -7.31 -18.81
CA LEU A 20 -10.42 -7.64 -18.77
C LEU A 20 -10.15 -8.68 -17.67
N PRO A 21 -9.05 -9.45 -17.76
CA PRO A 21 -8.69 -10.39 -16.70
C PRO A 21 -8.29 -9.66 -15.40
N LEU A 22 -8.72 -10.18 -14.25
CA LEU A 22 -8.39 -9.65 -12.91
C LEU A 22 -6.87 -9.56 -12.73
N PRO A 23 -6.26 -8.39 -12.43
CA PRO A 23 -4.81 -8.24 -12.19
C PRO A 23 -4.23 -9.24 -11.17
N ALA A 24 -3.04 -9.78 -11.45
CA ALA A 24 -2.42 -10.83 -10.61
C ALA A 24 -2.08 -10.33 -9.20
N VAL A 25 -1.84 -9.03 -9.04
CA VAL A 25 -1.55 -8.43 -7.72
C VAL A 25 -2.73 -8.55 -6.74
N LEU A 26 -3.96 -8.65 -7.23
CA LEU A 26 -5.17 -8.72 -6.39
C LEU A 26 -5.39 -10.11 -5.78
N THR A 27 -4.65 -11.13 -6.21
CA THR A 27 -4.66 -12.47 -5.61
C THR A 27 -3.34 -12.79 -4.90
N ALA A 28 -2.45 -11.82 -4.77
CA ALA A 28 -1.19 -11.99 -4.04
C ALA A 28 -1.47 -12.29 -2.55
N PRO A 29 -0.64 -13.11 -1.89
CA PRO A 29 -0.80 -13.42 -0.48
C PRO A 29 -0.62 -12.16 0.38
N ILE A 30 -1.58 -11.93 1.28
CA ILE A 30 -1.55 -10.76 2.17
C ILE A 30 -0.73 -11.10 3.41
N ARG A 31 0.47 -10.51 3.50
CA ARG A 31 1.38 -10.63 4.64
C ARG A 31 1.31 -9.39 5.52
N LEU A 32 0.42 -9.43 6.53
CA LEU A 32 0.19 -8.30 7.44
C LEU A 32 1.43 -7.95 8.29
N ASP A 33 2.24 -8.95 8.62
CA ASP A 33 3.54 -8.80 9.31
C ASP A 33 4.51 -7.93 8.50
N VAL A 34 4.67 -8.24 7.21
CA VAL A 34 5.56 -7.51 6.30
C VAL A 34 5.06 -6.08 6.08
N VAL A 35 3.74 -5.91 5.88
CA VAL A 35 3.15 -4.58 5.71
C VAL A 35 3.40 -3.70 6.94
N GLN A 36 3.15 -4.22 8.15
CA GLN A 36 3.40 -3.48 9.38
C GLN A 36 4.89 -3.16 9.56
N GLN A 37 5.79 -4.12 9.34
CA GLN A 37 7.23 -3.92 9.51
C GLN A 37 7.77 -2.85 8.56
N VAL A 38 7.44 -2.95 7.27
CA VAL A 38 7.90 -2.01 6.24
C VAL A 38 7.31 -0.62 6.48
N HIS A 39 6.00 -0.52 6.74
CA HIS A 39 5.35 0.75 7.02
C HIS A 39 5.96 1.46 8.25
N LYS A 40 6.19 0.72 9.35
CA LYS A 40 6.82 1.26 10.55
C LYS A 40 8.24 1.79 10.28
N SER A 41 9.03 1.08 9.49
CA SER A 41 10.40 1.49 9.16
C SER A 41 10.42 2.72 8.26
N ILE A 42 9.63 2.73 7.18
CA ILE A 42 9.55 3.87 6.26
C ILE A 42 9.00 5.12 6.97
N ALA A 43 8.03 4.97 7.86
CA ALA A 43 7.46 6.10 8.60
C ALA A 43 8.49 6.84 9.50
N LYS A 44 9.61 6.20 9.87
CA LYS A 44 10.68 6.86 10.63
C LYS A 44 11.54 7.79 9.76
N ASN A 45 11.63 7.55 8.46
CA ASN A 45 12.54 8.27 7.57
C ASN A 45 12.19 9.75 7.40
N LYS A 46 10.92 10.13 7.63
CA LYS A 46 10.47 11.53 7.54
C LYS A 46 10.63 12.34 8.83
N ARG A 47 11.23 11.76 9.88
CA ARG A 47 11.38 12.43 11.18
C ARG A 47 12.58 13.36 11.16
N GLN A 48 12.45 14.51 11.82
CA GLN A 48 13.57 15.42 12.07
C GLN A 48 14.16 15.15 13.46
N ALA A 49 15.48 15.26 13.57
CA ALA A 49 16.17 15.14 14.85
C ALA A 49 15.83 16.34 15.74
N TYR A 50 15.68 16.09 17.04
CA TYR A 50 15.49 17.11 18.07
C TYR A 50 16.30 16.72 19.29
N SER A 51 16.89 17.72 19.97
CA SER A 51 17.71 17.52 21.16
C SER A 51 17.57 18.72 22.09
N VAL A 52 17.90 18.51 23.37
CA VAL A 52 18.13 19.58 24.35
C VAL A 52 19.46 20.29 24.08
N SER A 53 19.62 21.49 24.63
CA SER A 53 20.89 22.25 24.57
C SER A 53 22.00 21.51 25.32
N GLU A 54 23.21 21.49 24.73
CA GLU A 54 24.39 20.89 25.35
C GLU A 54 24.77 21.53 26.70
N LYS A 55 24.41 22.80 26.91
CA LYS A 55 24.72 23.56 28.14
C LYS A 55 23.55 23.62 29.13
N ALA A 56 22.52 22.80 28.95
CA ALA A 56 21.37 22.83 29.86
C ALA A 56 21.78 22.37 31.27
N GLY A 57 21.93 23.33 32.20
CA GLY A 57 22.26 23.08 33.61
C GLY A 57 23.74 23.16 34.00
N HIS A 58 24.61 23.63 33.09
CA HIS A 58 26.03 23.93 33.33
C HIS A 58 26.27 25.44 33.33
#